data_AF-A0A5C6U5Z7-F1
#
_entry.id   AF-A0A5C6U5Z7-F1
#
_cell.length_a   1.000
_cell.length_b   1.000
_cell.length_c   1.000
_cell.angle_alpha   90.00
_cell.angle_beta   90.00
_cell.angle_gamma   90.00
#
_symmetry.space_group_name_H-M   'P 1'
#
loop_
_entity.id
_entity.type
_entity.pdbx_description
1 polymer ?
#
loop_
_entity_poly.entity_id
_entity_poly.type
_entity_poly.pdbx_seq_one_letter_code
_entity_poly.pdbx_strand_id
1 'polypeptide(L)'
;MTDATASSAPAANTAIEFLCDPALIGKIPSPERAIRFAPDWFKRLEREMGMPDAHGLPGLTVKACLPMTDAFSLGFVIPLPFTVRIMVPEDRVSIQLGWDPAAPFQPIEQHHPGQIGAPADPFASTMPLKFINPWRIKVPEGYSLLFTQPLSRPDLPFTCFSGVVDGDRFDTTVNLPFVWSGPAGTFDLPAGTPIAQVVPIARDTLIKHAVARAATDAELAEQAAAAARKYGEESTYAREWRVKK
;
A
#
# COMPACT_ATOMS: atom_id res chain seq x y z
N MET A 1 -14.01 -24.51 -48.13
CA MET A 1 -12.76 -24.83 -47.38
C MET A 1 -11.88 -23.62 -47.57
N THR A 2 -11.62 -22.78 -46.58
CA THR A 2 -11.13 -23.10 -45.23
C THR A 2 -11.71 -22.13 -44.21
N ASP A 3 -12.28 -22.71 -43.17
CA ASP A 3 -12.77 -22.04 -41.96
C ASP A 3 -11.56 -21.71 -41.08
N ALA A 4 -11.33 -20.43 -40.81
CA ALA A 4 -10.26 -19.98 -39.92
C ALA A 4 -10.85 -19.90 -38.50
N THR A 5 -10.70 -21.00 -37.76
CA THR A 5 -11.02 -21.09 -36.34
C THR A 5 -10.21 -20.06 -35.57
N ALA A 6 -10.90 -19.04 -35.05
CA ALA A 6 -10.37 -18.16 -34.02
C ALA A 6 -10.02 -19.00 -32.78
N SER A 7 -8.71 -19.17 -32.56
CA SER A 7 -8.18 -19.76 -31.33
C SER A 7 -8.44 -18.77 -30.19
N SER A 8 -9.51 -19.00 -29.42
CA SER A 8 -9.68 -18.32 -28.13
C SER A 8 -8.54 -18.72 -27.21
N ALA A 9 -7.64 -17.79 -26.89
CA ALA A 9 -6.65 -17.97 -25.84
C ALA A 9 -7.39 -18.37 -24.55
N PRO A 10 -6.90 -19.37 -23.80
CA PRO A 10 -7.49 -19.73 -22.52
C PRO A 10 -7.40 -18.51 -21.60
N ALA A 11 -8.49 -18.19 -20.89
CA ALA A 11 -8.51 -17.10 -19.91
C ALA A 11 -7.38 -17.32 -18.91
N ALA A 12 -6.34 -16.48 -18.99
CA ALA A 12 -5.19 -16.57 -18.12
C ALA A 12 -5.68 -16.46 -16.66
N ASN A 13 -5.26 -17.43 -15.84
CA ASN A 13 -5.62 -17.53 -14.44
C ASN A 13 -5.42 -16.17 -13.75
N THR A 14 -6.51 -15.47 -13.41
CA THR A 14 -6.51 -14.06 -13.00
C THR A 14 -6.15 -13.87 -11.52
N ALA A 15 -5.71 -14.94 -10.86
CA ALA A 15 -5.38 -14.94 -9.44
C ALA A 15 -3.91 -14.61 -9.21
N ILE A 16 -3.65 -13.74 -8.24
CA ILE A 16 -2.34 -13.62 -7.61
C ILE A 16 -2.12 -14.82 -6.68
N GLU A 17 -0.90 -15.36 -6.65
CA GLU A 17 -0.52 -16.44 -5.75
C GLU A 17 0.60 -16.00 -4.82
N PHE A 18 0.50 -16.35 -3.53
CA PHE A 18 1.53 -16.13 -2.53
C PHE A 18 2.09 -17.50 -2.11
N LEU A 19 3.37 -17.71 -2.32
CA LEU A 19 4.06 -18.98 -2.07
C LEU A 19 5.11 -18.76 -0.99
N CYS A 20 5.17 -19.66 -0.02
CA CYS A 20 6.23 -19.70 0.99
C CYS A 20 6.77 -21.12 1.10
N ASP A 21 7.81 -21.29 1.91
CA ASP A 21 8.31 -22.61 2.28
C ASP A 21 7.20 -23.43 2.96
N PRO A 22 6.99 -24.72 2.59
CA PRO A 22 6.00 -25.59 3.24
C PRO A 22 6.16 -25.69 4.76
N ALA A 23 7.36 -25.46 5.30
CA ALA A 23 7.58 -25.42 6.75
C ALA A 23 6.94 -24.21 7.43
N LEU A 24 6.63 -23.14 6.69
CA LEU A 24 6.07 -21.88 7.18
C LEU A 24 4.54 -21.77 7.01
N ILE A 25 3.95 -22.49 6.05
CA ILE A 25 2.51 -22.39 5.78
C ILE A 25 1.68 -22.69 7.03
N GLY A 26 0.71 -21.83 7.33
CA GLY A 26 -0.12 -21.92 8.54
C GLY A 26 0.58 -21.57 9.86
N LYS A 27 1.89 -21.27 9.85
CA LYS A 27 2.66 -20.85 11.03
C LYS A 27 3.00 -19.36 11.05
N ILE A 28 3.01 -18.73 9.88
CA ILE A 28 3.16 -17.28 9.73
C ILE A 28 1.86 -16.64 9.23
N PRO A 29 1.59 -15.37 9.56
CA PRO A 29 0.50 -14.61 8.96
C PRO A 29 0.56 -14.62 7.43
N SER A 30 -0.58 -14.90 6.79
CA SER A 30 -0.68 -14.98 5.34
C SER A 30 -1.05 -13.63 4.72
N PRO A 31 -0.51 -13.28 3.54
CA PRO A 31 -0.99 -12.15 2.78
C PRO A 31 -2.48 -12.28 2.48
N GLU A 32 -3.21 -11.18 2.58
CA GLU A 32 -4.65 -11.13 2.30
C GLU A 32 -5.02 -9.80 1.64
N ARG A 33 -6.23 -9.71 1.09
CA ARG A 33 -6.79 -8.47 0.53
C ARG A 33 -6.63 -7.31 1.52
N ALA A 34 -6.17 -6.16 1.02
CA ALA A 34 -5.80 -5.02 1.84
C ALA A 34 -6.92 -4.54 2.79
N ILE A 35 -8.19 -4.68 2.39
CA ILE A 35 -9.36 -4.29 3.20
C ILE A 35 -9.42 -5.00 4.56
N ARG A 36 -8.85 -6.21 4.67
CA ARG A 36 -8.78 -6.97 5.93
C ARG A 36 -7.82 -6.37 6.94
N PHE A 37 -6.91 -5.53 6.46
CA PHE A 37 -5.94 -4.77 7.23
C PHE A 37 -6.33 -3.29 7.33
N ALA A 38 -7.61 -2.93 7.15
CA ALA A 38 -8.06 -1.55 7.36
C ALA A 38 -7.64 -1.05 8.76
N PRO A 39 -7.13 0.19 8.89
CA PRO A 39 -6.62 0.70 10.16
C PRO A 39 -7.71 0.79 11.23
N ASP A 40 -7.35 0.49 12.47
CA ASP A 40 -8.32 0.52 13.56
C ASP A 40 -8.78 1.95 13.91
N TRP A 41 -7.92 2.95 13.74
CA TRP A 41 -8.31 4.35 13.90
C TRP A 41 -9.46 4.70 12.92
N PHE A 42 -9.40 4.21 11.69
CA PHE A 42 -10.42 4.43 10.68
C PHE A 42 -11.68 3.61 10.96
N LYS A 43 -11.54 2.37 11.44
CA LYS A 43 -12.68 1.54 11.83
C LYS A 43 -13.51 2.21 12.92
N ARG A 44 -12.86 2.80 13.93
CA ARG A 44 -13.48 3.47 15.07
C ARG A 44 -13.97 4.89 14.78
N LEU A 45 -13.54 5.51 13.70
CA LEU A 45 -13.92 6.88 13.38
C LEU A 45 -15.40 6.95 13.00
N GLU A 46 -16.14 7.82 13.70
CA GLU A 46 -17.52 8.13 13.37
C GLU A 46 -17.64 8.77 11.99
N ARG A 47 -18.72 8.47 11.28
CA ARG A 47 -18.92 8.98 9.91
C ARG A 47 -19.11 10.50 9.88
N GLU A 48 -19.80 11.03 10.87
CA GLU A 48 -20.24 12.43 10.93
C GLU A 48 -19.60 13.15 12.11
N MET A 49 -19.35 14.45 11.95
CA MET A 49 -18.75 15.30 12.98
C MET A 49 -19.77 15.86 13.98
N GLY A 50 -21.08 15.68 13.73
CA GLY A 50 -22.14 16.26 14.54
C GLY A 50 -22.30 17.78 14.39
N MET A 51 -21.70 18.37 13.35
CA MET A 51 -21.80 19.79 13.01
C MET A 51 -21.93 19.94 11.48
N PRO A 52 -22.57 21.01 10.97
CA PRO A 52 -22.63 21.26 9.55
C PRO A 52 -21.27 21.69 8.99
N ASP A 53 -21.08 21.49 7.69
CA ASP A 53 -19.95 22.03 6.92
C ASP A 53 -20.18 23.50 6.52
N ALA A 54 -19.24 24.06 5.75
CA ALA A 54 -19.30 25.46 5.29
C ALA A 54 -20.49 25.77 4.37
N HIS A 55 -21.19 24.76 3.86
CA HIS A 55 -22.33 24.87 2.96
C HIS A 55 -23.65 24.45 3.63
N GLY A 56 -23.64 24.15 4.94
CA GLY A 56 -24.82 23.75 5.70
C GLY A 56 -25.21 22.28 5.56
N LEU A 57 -24.40 21.46 4.87
CA LEU A 57 -24.58 20.02 4.80
C LEU A 57 -23.98 19.33 6.04
N PRO A 58 -24.33 18.08 6.36
CA PRO A 58 -23.69 17.36 7.45
C PRO A 58 -22.16 17.30 7.28
N GLY A 59 -21.42 17.76 8.29
CA GLY A 59 -19.96 17.67 8.30
C GLY A 59 -19.52 16.21 8.39
N LEU A 60 -18.85 15.73 7.35
CA LEU A 60 -18.39 14.34 7.24
C LEU A 60 -16.92 14.20 7.63
N THR A 61 -16.57 13.08 8.26
CA THR A 61 -15.18 12.72 8.49
C THR A 61 -14.59 12.00 7.30
N VAL A 62 -13.28 11.70 7.34
CA VAL A 62 -12.63 10.88 6.32
C VAL A 62 -13.22 9.48 6.19
N LYS A 63 -13.99 9.01 7.19
CA LYS A 63 -14.77 7.77 7.12
C LYS A 63 -15.79 7.76 5.97
N ALA A 64 -16.36 8.90 5.63
CA ALA A 64 -17.29 9.03 4.51
C ALA A 64 -16.59 9.16 3.16
N CYS A 65 -15.26 9.30 3.14
CA CYS A 65 -14.47 9.45 1.92
C CYS A 65 -14.34 8.09 1.22
N LEU A 66 -15.20 7.84 0.23
CA LEU A 66 -15.17 6.63 -0.59
C LEU A 66 -13.80 6.39 -1.26
N PRO A 67 -13.10 7.41 -1.83
CA PRO A 67 -11.74 7.23 -2.32
C PRO A 67 -10.74 6.70 -1.28
N MET A 68 -10.87 7.12 -0.01
CA MET A 68 -10.01 6.57 1.06
C MET A 68 -10.32 5.11 1.33
N THR A 69 -11.61 4.75 1.36
CA THR A 69 -12.04 3.35 1.57
C THR A 69 -11.56 2.44 0.43
N ASP A 70 -11.56 2.95 -0.80
CA ASP A 70 -11.02 2.24 -1.95
C ASP A 70 -9.50 2.03 -1.84
N ALA A 71 -8.77 3.06 -1.38
CA ALA A 71 -7.34 2.95 -1.14
C ALA A 71 -7.01 1.85 -0.13
N PHE A 72 -7.80 1.73 0.95
CA PHE A 72 -7.66 0.61 1.90
C PHE A 72 -8.02 -0.76 1.31
N SER A 73 -8.80 -0.79 0.24
CA SER A 73 -9.21 -2.03 -0.43
C SER A 73 -8.31 -2.41 -1.59
N LEU A 74 -7.34 -1.56 -1.95
CA LEU A 74 -6.53 -1.71 -3.14
C LEU A 74 -5.47 -2.81 -2.94
N GLY A 75 -5.59 -3.89 -3.70
CA GLY A 75 -4.60 -4.97 -3.71
C GLY A 75 -4.57 -5.79 -2.43
N PHE A 76 -3.36 -6.15 -1.99
CA PHE A 76 -3.09 -7.09 -0.91
C PHE A 76 -2.14 -6.49 0.10
N VAL A 77 -2.06 -7.05 1.29
CA VAL A 77 -1.09 -6.66 2.31
C VAL A 77 -0.20 -7.84 2.65
N ILE A 78 1.10 -7.59 2.74
CA ILE A 78 2.07 -8.51 3.32
C ILE A 78 2.16 -8.20 4.81
N PRO A 79 1.81 -9.15 5.69
CA PRO A 79 2.02 -9.01 7.13
C PRO A 79 3.46 -9.37 7.54
N LEU A 80 3.91 -8.80 8.65
CA LEU A 80 5.14 -9.19 9.32
C LEU A 80 5.05 -10.67 9.77
N PRO A 81 6.03 -11.53 9.45
CA PRO A 81 5.93 -12.96 9.71
C PRO A 81 6.08 -13.32 11.20
N PHE A 82 6.94 -12.60 11.92
CA PHE A 82 7.25 -12.84 13.34
C PHE A 82 7.24 -11.53 14.12
N THR A 83 6.97 -11.59 15.42
CA THR A 83 7.11 -10.43 16.29
C THR A 83 8.58 -10.00 16.35
N VAL A 84 8.83 -8.71 16.17
CA VAL A 84 10.16 -8.11 16.20
C VAL A 84 10.22 -7.03 17.27
N ARG A 85 11.24 -7.09 18.12
CA ARG A 85 11.62 -6.00 19.02
C ARG A 85 12.61 -5.08 18.32
N ILE A 86 12.34 -3.78 18.34
CA ILE A 86 13.20 -2.75 17.80
C ILE A 86 13.52 -1.76 18.92
N MET A 87 14.82 -1.56 19.16
CA MET A 87 15.33 -0.56 20.10
C MET A 87 16.00 0.54 19.29
N VAL A 88 15.37 1.71 19.28
CA VAL A 88 15.80 2.87 18.53
C VAL A 88 16.48 3.84 19.49
N PRO A 89 17.82 4.03 19.40
CA PRO A 89 18.52 5.01 20.21
C PRO A 89 18.19 6.45 19.80
N GLU A 90 18.56 7.42 20.63
CA GLU A 90 18.40 8.86 20.33
C GLU A 90 19.14 9.27 19.05
N ASP A 91 20.28 8.65 18.75
CA ASP A 91 21.04 8.90 17.52
C ASP A 91 20.38 8.32 16.26
N ARG A 92 19.38 7.44 16.43
CA ARG A 92 18.63 6.72 15.37
C ARG A 92 19.48 5.87 14.41
N VAL A 93 20.78 5.70 14.68
CA VAL A 93 21.70 4.95 13.84
C VAL A 93 21.94 3.56 14.41
N SER A 94 22.27 3.46 15.71
CA SER A 94 22.69 2.21 16.35
C SER A 94 21.50 1.34 16.78
N ILE A 95 20.56 1.09 15.86
CA ILE A 95 19.33 0.32 16.13
C ILE A 95 19.68 -1.11 16.53
N GLN A 96 19.10 -1.60 17.63
CA GLN A 96 19.21 -3.00 18.03
C GLN A 96 17.90 -3.74 17.71
N LEU A 97 18.04 -4.96 17.23
CA LEU A 97 16.92 -5.78 16.75
C LEU A 97 16.87 -7.09 17.54
N GLY A 98 15.66 -7.54 17.85
CA GLY A 98 15.42 -8.80 18.53
C GLY A 98 14.19 -9.51 17.97
N TRP A 99 14.19 -10.84 18.03
CA TRP A 99 13.08 -11.71 17.65
C TRP A 99 13.23 -13.03 18.41
N ASP A 100 12.22 -13.90 18.30
CA ASP A 100 12.29 -15.24 18.90
C ASP A 100 13.47 -16.04 18.32
N PRO A 101 14.41 -16.56 19.13
CA PRO A 101 15.51 -17.39 18.64
C PRO A 101 15.07 -18.66 17.90
N ALA A 102 13.84 -19.13 18.12
CA ALA A 102 13.25 -20.25 17.40
C ALA A 102 12.68 -19.84 16.03
N ALA A 103 12.67 -18.56 15.67
CA ALA A 103 12.25 -18.11 14.34
C ALA A 103 13.15 -18.76 13.27
N PRO A 104 12.57 -19.36 12.22
CA PRO A 104 13.32 -20.10 11.21
C PRO A 104 14.24 -19.22 10.35
N PHE A 105 14.07 -17.90 10.39
CA PHE A 105 14.93 -16.93 9.73
C PHE A 105 14.86 -15.58 10.45
N GLN A 106 15.83 -14.71 10.16
CA GLN A 106 15.87 -13.33 10.64
C GLN A 106 14.80 -12.48 9.90
N PRO A 107 13.76 -11.95 10.58
CA PRO A 107 12.66 -11.23 9.92
C PRO A 107 13.00 -9.79 9.51
N ILE A 108 14.11 -9.24 9.99
CA ILE A 108 14.51 -7.86 9.77
C ILE A 108 16.03 -7.74 9.67
N GLU A 109 16.54 -6.95 8.74
CA GLU A 109 17.98 -6.73 8.55
C GLU A 109 18.30 -5.24 8.43
N GLN A 110 19.52 -4.87 8.82
CA GLN A 110 20.07 -3.53 8.59
C GLN A 110 20.77 -3.45 7.24
N HIS A 111 20.75 -2.26 6.66
CA HIS A 111 21.50 -1.93 5.46
C HIS A 111 22.56 -0.87 5.76
N HIS A 112 23.59 -0.78 4.92
CA HIS A 112 24.58 0.27 5.07
C HIS A 112 23.92 1.64 4.82
N PRO A 113 24.05 2.65 5.71
CA PRO A 113 23.38 3.94 5.55
C PRO A 113 23.68 4.65 4.21
N GLY A 114 24.87 4.44 3.66
CA GLY A 114 25.24 4.95 2.33
C GLY A 114 24.35 4.43 1.18
N GLN A 115 23.60 3.33 1.34
CA GLN A 115 22.67 2.84 0.32
C GLN A 115 21.44 3.73 0.12
N ILE A 116 21.11 4.57 1.10
CA ILE A 116 20.08 5.61 0.99
C ILE A 116 20.70 7.01 0.85
N GLY A 117 22.03 7.12 0.77
CA GLY A 117 22.74 8.40 0.65
C GLY A 117 23.05 9.11 1.97
N ALA A 118 22.88 8.46 3.13
CA ALA A 118 23.30 9.04 4.41
C ALA A 118 24.84 9.25 4.44
N PRO A 119 25.35 10.32 5.10
CA PRO A 119 24.64 11.24 5.99
C PRO A 119 24.10 12.52 5.32
N ALA A 120 23.88 12.53 4.00
CA ALA A 120 23.26 13.69 3.35
C ALA A 120 21.75 13.77 3.65
N ASP A 121 21.19 14.98 3.61
CA ASP A 121 19.74 15.16 3.57
C ASP A 121 19.14 14.44 2.36
N PRO A 122 17.95 13.80 2.49
CA PRO A 122 17.04 13.84 3.64
C PRO A 122 17.28 12.73 4.70
N PHE A 123 18.41 12.01 4.66
CA PHE A 123 18.65 10.79 5.46
C PHE A 123 19.79 10.92 6.47
N ALA A 124 20.15 12.14 6.88
CA ALA A 124 21.36 12.43 7.65
C ALA A 124 21.57 11.55 8.90
N SER A 125 20.49 11.25 9.63
CA SER A 125 20.51 10.38 10.82
C SER A 125 19.54 9.21 10.68
N THR A 126 19.63 8.49 9.57
CA THR A 126 18.70 7.38 9.26
C THR A 126 19.46 6.06 9.06
N MET A 127 19.11 5.04 9.85
CA MET A 127 19.48 3.65 9.60
C MET A 127 18.45 2.99 8.68
N PRO A 128 18.80 2.62 7.42
CA PRO A 128 17.90 1.84 6.58
C PRO A 128 17.79 0.40 7.09
N LEU A 129 16.56 -0.08 7.13
CA LEU A 129 16.19 -1.44 7.52
C LEU A 129 15.49 -2.12 6.35
N LYS A 130 15.39 -3.44 6.38
CA LYS A 130 14.46 -4.18 5.51
C LYS A 130 13.71 -5.24 6.29
N PHE A 131 12.42 -5.38 6.02
CA PHE A 131 11.69 -6.57 6.42
C PHE A 131 12.01 -7.71 5.44
N ILE A 132 12.25 -8.90 5.98
CA ILE A 132 12.47 -10.11 5.21
C ILE A 132 11.11 -10.75 4.95
N ASN A 133 10.72 -10.76 3.68
CA ASN A 133 9.45 -11.29 3.22
C ASN A 133 9.62 -12.76 2.77
N PRO A 134 8.94 -13.72 3.41
CA PRO A 134 9.01 -15.13 3.03
C PRO A 134 8.08 -15.50 1.87
N TRP A 135 7.25 -14.56 1.38
CA TRP A 135 6.25 -14.81 0.34
C TRP A 135 6.77 -14.42 -1.04
N ARG A 136 7.01 -15.42 -1.90
CA ARG A 136 7.15 -15.23 -3.34
C ARG A 136 5.77 -14.96 -3.92
N ILE A 137 5.69 -14.02 -4.85
CA ILE A 137 4.43 -13.59 -5.45
C ILE A 137 4.44 -13.97 -6.92
N LYS A 138 3.41 -14.71 -7.37
CA LYS A 138 3.17 -14.95 -8.79
C LYS A 138 1.97 -14.13 -9.24
N VAL A 139 2.11 -13.50 -10.40
CA VAL A 139 1.05 -12.75 -11.08
C VAL A 139 0.97 -13.17 -12.55
N PRO A 140 -0.15 -12.88 -13.24
CA PRO A 140 -0.25 -13.11 -14.68
C PRO A 140 0.83 -12.37 -15.45
N GLU A 141 1.17 -12.88 -16.64
CA GLU A 141 2.09 -12.21 -17.56
C GLU A 141 1.63 -10.77 -17.85
N GLY A 142 2.60 -9.84 -17.94
CA GLY A 142 2.34 -8.43 -18.19
C GLY A 142 2.11 -7.57 -16.94
N TYR A 143 2.06 -8.16 -15.74
CA TYR A 143 1.85 -7.42 -14.50
C TYR A 143 3.16 -7.06 -13.77
N SER A 144 3.25 -5.81 -13.34
CA SER A 144 4.18 -5.39 -12.30
C SER A 144 3.48 -5.35 -10.93
N LEU A 145 4.26 -5.39 -9.87
CA LEU A 145 3.81 -5.27 -8.48
C LEU A 145 4.35 -3.98 -7.91
N LEU A 146 3.47 -3.05 -7.54
CA LEU A 146 3.83 -1.90 -6.70
C LEU A 146 3.78 -2.33 -5.24
N PHE A 147 4.95 -2.35 -4.60
CA PHE A 147 5.08 -2.42 -3.15
C PHE A 147 5.14 -1.01 -2.61
N THR A 148 4.36 -0.72 -1.58
CA THR A 148 4.32 0.61 -0.97
C THR A 148 4.05 0.52 0.52
N GLN A 149 4.35 1.60 1.24
CA GLN A 149 3.81 1.83 2.58
C GLN A 149 2.31 1.55 2.57
N PRO A 150 1.78 0.76 3.54
CA PRO A 150 0.35 0.59 3.72
C PRO A 150 -0.37 1.94 3.71
N LEU A 151 -1.30 2.11 2.77
CA LEU A 151 -1.87 3.42 2.47
C LEU A 151 -2.66 3.94 3.67
N SER A 152 -2.47 5.23 3.99
CA SER A 152 -3.16 5.93 5.09
C SER A 152 -3.04 5.21 6.45
N ARG A 153 -1.83 4.73 6.77
CA ARG A 153 -1.46 4.11 8.06
C ARG A 153 -0.50 5.00 8.88
N PRO A 154 -0.96 6.16 9.40
CA PRO A 154 -0.14 7.01 10.27
C PRO A 154 0.18 6.36 11.62
N ASP A 155 -0.51 5.27 11.97
CA ASP A 155 -0.31 4.48 13.18
C ASP A 155 0.94 3.59 13.14
N LEU A 156 1.54 3.37 11.96
CA LEU A 156 2.74 2.56 11.83
C LEU A 156 3.99 3.38 12.16
N PRO A 157 4.90 2.89 13.02
CA PRO A 157 6.10 3.63 13.44
C PRO A 157 7.25 3.51 12.43
N PHE A 158 6.95 3.19 11.19
CA PHE A 158 7.90 3.03 10.11
C PHE A 158 7.30 3.47 8.77
N THR A 159 8.19 3.81 7.85
CA THR A 159 7.84 4.15 6.48
C THR A 159 8.62 3.27 5.52
N CYS A 160 7.92 2.43 4.76
CA CYS A 160 8.50 1.64 3.69
C CYS A 160 8.80 2.51 2.47
N PHE A 161 9.91 2.23 1.81
CA PHE A 161 10.16 2.75 0.47
C PHE A 161 9.26 2.03 -0.52
N SER A 162 8.70 2.77 -1.46
CA SER A 162 7.89 2.20 -2.53
C SER A 162 8.77 1.75 -3.69
N GLY A 163 8.40 0.63 -4.31
CA GLY A 163 9.13 0.06 -5.43
C GLY A 163 8.21 -0.71 -6.36
N VAL A 164 8.55 -0.73 -7.65
CA VAL A 164 7.85 -1.51 -8.66
C VAL A 164 8.75 -2.66 -9.11
N VAL A 165 8.21 -3.87 -9.10
CA VAL A 165 8.92 -5.08 -9.54
C VAL A 165 8.12 -5.72 -10.67
N ASP A 166 8.77 -6.16 -11.74
CA ASP A 166 8.13 -6.98 -12.78
C ASP A 166 7.83 -8.37 -12.21
N GLY A 167 6.65 -8.50 -11.60
CA GLY A 167 6.26 -9.65 -10.80
C GLY A 167 6.06 -10.93 -11.62
N ASP A 168 5.80 -10.81 -12.92
CA ASP A 168 5.73 -11.93 -13.85
C ASP A 168 7.10 -12.49 -14.26
N ARG A 169 8.19 -11.78 -13.93
CA ARG A 169 9.57 -12.16 -14.27
C ARG A 169 10.49 -12.34 -13.07
N PHE A 170 10.04 -11.99 -11.86
CA PHE A 170 10.86 -12.05 -10.66
C PHE A 170 10.64 -13.36 -9.90
N ASP A 171 11.62 -14.28 -9.99
CA ASP A 171 11.49 -15.64 -9.49
C ASP A 171 11.80 -15.84 -7.99
N THR A 172 12.08 -14.76 -7.27
CA THR A 172 12.44 -14.80 -5.84
C THR A 172 11.56 -13.88 -4.99
N THR A 173 11.81 -13.82 -3.69
CA THR A 173 11.10 -12.95 -2.75
C THR A 173 11.59 -11.50 -2.85
N VAL A 174 10.66 -10.56 -2.67
CA VAL A 174 10.97 -9.13 -2.58
C VAL A 174 11.00 -8.74 -1.10
N ASN A 175 12.16 -8.34 -0.60
CA ASN A 175 12.30 -7.76 0.73
C ASN A 175 11.86 -6.29 0.73
N LEU A 176 11.41 -5.79 1.87
CA LEU A 176 10.74 -4.50 1.97
C LEU A 176 11.61 -3.49 2.73
N PRO A 177 12.38 -2.65 2.02
CA PRO A 177 13.22 -1.64 2.66
C PRO A 177 12.34 -0.57 3.31
N PHE A 178 12.76 -0.09 4.47
CA PHE A 178 12.04 0.90 5.26
C PHE A 178 12.97 1.70 6.17
N VAL A 179 12.43 2.78 6.74
CA VAL A 179 13.06 3.55 7.80
C VAL A 179 12.14 3.63 9.00
N TRP A 180 12.72 3.66 10.21
CA TRP A 180 11.94 3.92 11.41
C TRP A 180 11.54 5.40 11.46
N SER A 181 10.23 5.67 11.46
CA SER A 181 9.65 7.02 11.49
C SER A 181 9.04 7.36 12.85
N GLY A 182 8.92 6.38 13.74
CA GLY A 182 8.49 6.56 15.13
C GLY A 182 9.52 7.27 16.02
N PRO A 183 9.20 7.46 17.32
CA PRO A 183 10.12 8.01 18.30
C PRO A 183 11.26 7.05 18.65
N ALA A 184 12.28 7.54 19.36
CA ALA A 184 13.27 6.70 20.02
C ALA A 184 12.62 5.89 21.17
N GLY A 185 13.23 4.77 21.55
CA GLY A 185 12.72 3.87 22.58
C GLY A 185 12.70 2.40 22.15
N THR A 186 11.99 1.57 22.92
CA THR A 186 11.84 0.13 22.65
C THR A 186 10.41 -0.18 22.24
N PHE A 187 10.25 -0.86 21.11
CA PHE A 187 8.95 -1.18 20.52
C PHE A 187 8.90 -2.64 20.10
N ASP A 188 7.76 -3.28 20.31
CA ASP A 188 7.46 -4.58 19.74
C ASP A 188 6.51 -4.38 18.55
N LEU A 189 6.91 -4.85 17.37
CA LEU A 189 6.06 -4.98 16.19
C LEU A 189 5.50 -6.41 16.16
N PRO A 190 4.21 -6.63 16.44
CA PRO A 190 3.64 -7.97 16.47
C PRO A 190 3.65 -8.64 15.09
N ALA A 191 3.79 -9.97 15.05
CA ALA A 191 3.45 -10.74 13.86
C ALA A 191 2.04 -10.37 13.38
N GLY A 192 1.87 -10.18 12.07
CA GLY A 192 0.62 -9.68 11.49
C GLY A 192 0.59 -8.17 11.24
N THR A 193 1.56 -7.41 11.77
CA THR A 193 1.70 -5.98 11.45
C THR A 193 1.76 -5.78 9.94
N PRO A 194 0.93 -4.92 9.32
CA PRO A 194 0.96 -4.72 7.89
C PRO A 194 2.24 -3.98 7.50
N ILE A 195 3.14 -4.63 6.77
CA ILE A 195 4.47 -4.07 6.42
C ILE A 195 4.55 -3.59 4.98
N ALA A 196 3.70 -4.06 4.08
CA ALA A 196 3.55 -3.47 2.75
C ALA A 196 2.14 -3.68 2.22
N GLN A 197 1.69 -2.72 1.43
CA GLN A 197 0.56 -2.91 0.52
C GLN A 197 1.10 -3.16 -0.89
N VAL A 198 0.57 -4.19 -1.53
CA VAL A 198 1.00 -4.70 -2.82
C VAL A 198 -0.14 -4.56 -3.81
N VAL A 199 0.10 -3.79 -4.87
CA VAL A 199 -0.88 -3.50 -5.91
C VAL A 199 -0.38 -4.05 -7.25
N PRO A 200 -1.05 -5.07 -7.81
CA PRO A 200 -0.78 -5.51 -9.18
C PRO A 200 -1.19 -4.44 -10.19
N ILE A 201 -0.31 -4.14 -11.14
CA ILE A 201 -0.50 -3.14 -12.18
C ILE A 201 -0.26 -3.81 -13.54
N ALA A 202 -1.30 -3.83 -14.38
CA ALA A 202 -1.16 -4.25 -15.77
C ALA A 202 -0.36 -3.18 -16.55
N ARG A 203 0.83 -3.54 -17.04
CA ARG A 203 1.78 -2.57 -17.61
C ARG A 203 1.26 -1.85 -18.86
N ASP A 204 0.39 -2.50 -19.61
CA ASP A 204 -0.24 -1.98 -20.83
C ASP A 204 -1.31 -0.91 -20.54
N THR A 205 -1.85 -0.86 -19.31
CA THR A 205 -2.83 0.15 -18.90
C THR A 205 -2.20 1.48 -18.46
N LEU A 206 -0.87 1.55 -18.35
CA LEU A 206 -0.17 2.76 -17.95
C LEU A 206 -0.20 3.83 -19.04
N ILE A 207 -0.80 4.97 -18.73
CA ILE A 207 -0.83 6.15 -19.60
C ILE A 207 0.57 6.80 -19.61
N LYS A 208 1.17 6.94 -20.80
CA LYS A 208 2.54 7.46 -20.99
C LYS A 208 2.61 8.80 -21.70
N HIS A 209 1.52 9.24 -22.31
CA HIS A 209 1.44 10.50 -23.05
C HIS A 209 0.55 11.47 -22.29
N ALA A 210 0.99 12.73 -22.21
CA ALA A 210 0.27 13.80 -21.56
C ALA A 210 0.32 15.07 -22.42
N VAL A 211 -0.74 15.87 -22.33
CA VAL A 211 -0.81 17.22 -22.91
C VAL A 211 -1.27 18.17 -21.83
N ALA A 212 -0.52 19.25 -21.62
CA ALA A 212 -0.95 20.36 -20.79
C ALA A 212 -1.47 21.48 -21.70
N ARG A 213 -2.73 21.89 -21.51
CA ARG A 213 -3.38 22.95 -22.29
C ARG A 213 -4.32 23.76 -21.41
N ALA A 214 -4.69 24.95 -21.87
CA ALA A 214 -5.79 25.70 -21.29
C ALA A 214 -7.11 24.92 -21.45
N ALA A 215 -7.99 25.08 -20.46
CA ALA A 215 -9.38 24.69 -20.58
C ALA A 215 -10.08 25.64 -21.58
N THR A 216 -11.01 25.08 -22.34
CA THR A 216 -11.96 25.87 -23.14
C THR A 216 -13.02 26.50 -22.24
N ASP A 217 -13.71 27.54 -22.73
CA ASP A 217 -14.81 28.17 -21.98
C ASP A 217 -15.91 27.16 -21.60
N ALA A 218 -16.16 26.16 -22.46
CA ALA A 218 -17.12 25.09 -22.20
C ALA A 218 -16.67 24.18 -21.03
N GLU A 219 -15.39 23.80 -20.99
CA GLU A 219 -14.84 22.99 -19.89
C GLU A 219 -14.80 23.76 -18.57
N LEU A 220 -14.53 25.06 -18.62
CA LEU A 220 -14.62 25.93 -17.43
C LEU A 220 -16.06 26.02 -16.91
N ALA A 221 -17.04 26.14 -17.82
CA ALA A 221 -18.45 26.12 -17.46
C ALA A 221 -18.90 24.77 -16.86
N GLU A 222 -18.45 23.65 -17.44
CA GLU A 222 -18.69 22.31 -16.91
C GLU A 222 -18.08 22.15 -15.50
N GLN A 223 -16.83 22.56 -15.33
CA GLN A 223 -16.15 22.53 -14.03
C GLN A 223 -16.87 23.39 -12.98
N ALA A 224 -17.33 24.59 -13.36
CA ALA A 224 -18.09 25.47 -12.47
C ALA A 224 -19.42 24.83 -12.06
N ALA A 225 -20.14 24.21 -13.00
CA ALA A 225 -21.36 23.46 -12.71
C ALA A 225 -21.07 22.28 -11.77
N ALA A 226 -20.04 21.47 -12.05
CA ALA A 226 -19.65 20.36 -11.20
C ALA A 226 -19.25 20.83 -9.79
N ALA A 227 -18.51 21.94 -9.67
CA ALA A 227 -18.13 22.51 -8.37
C ALA A 227 -19.36 22.95 -7.57
N ALA A 228 -20.32 23.64 -8.19
CA ALA A 228 -21.56 24.02 -7.54
C ALA A 228 -22.31 22.80 -6.99
N ARG A 229 -22.38 21.71 -7.76
CA ARG A 229 -23.01 20.45 -7.33
C ARG A 229 -22.22 19.72 -6.25
N LYS A 230 -20.89 19.75 -6.30
CA LYS A 230 -20.03 19.11 -5.30
C LYS A 230 -20.25 19.67 -3.89
N TYR A 231 -20.48 20.98 -3.79
CA TYR A 231 -20.60 21.69 -2.53
C TYR A 231 -22.05 22.01 -2.14
N GLY A 232 -22.99 21.99 -3.10
CA GLY A 232 -24.40 22.28 -2.85
C GLY A 232 -25.30 21.06 -2.73
N GLU A 233 -24.86 19.86 -3.16
CA GLU A 233 -25.65 18.64 -3.11
C GLU A 233 -24.99 17.59 -2.21
N GLU A 234 -25.80 16.83 -1.48
CA GLU A 234 -25.30 15.77 -0.62
C GLU A 234 -24.77 14.58 -1.44
N SER A 235 -23.52 14.19 -1.17
CA SER A 235 -22.92 12.94 -1.67
C SER A 235 -22.89 12.78 -3.21
N THR A 236 -22.76 13.88 -3.96
CA THR A 236 -22.71 13.89 -5.45
C THR A 236 -21.70 12.91 -6.01
N TYR A 237 -20.48 12.85 -5.44
CA TYR A 237 -19.47 11.90 -5.87
C TYR A 237 -19.93 10.44 -5.75
N ALA A 238 -20.49 10.07 -4.59
CA ALA A 238 -20.95 8.70 -4.34
C ALA A 238 -22.08 8.28 -5.27
N ARG A 239 -22.99 9.22 -5.58
CA ARG A 239 -24.19 8.98 -6.37
C ARG A 239 -23.91 8.89 -7.86
N GLU A 240 -23.06 9.78 -8.38
CA GLU A 240 -22.98 10.05 -9.82
C GLU A 240 -21.58 9.93 -10.42
N TRP A 241 -20.54 10.36 -9.71
CA TRP A 241 -19.16 10.36 -10.26
C TRP A 241 -18.38 9.08 -9.95
N ARG A 242 -18.85 8.30 -8.98
CA ARG A 242 -18.27 7.00 -8.65
C ARG A 242 -18.77 5.93 -9.61
N VAL A 243 -17.83 5.23 -10.23
CA VAL A 243 -18.13 3.99 -10.97
C VAL A 243 -18.60 2.93 -9.98
N LYS A 244 -19.82 2.42 -10.17
CA LYS A 244 -20.35 1.29 -9.41
C LYS A 244 -19.70 0.01 -9.93
N LYS A 245 -19.04 -0.73 -9.05
CA LYS A 245 -18.46 -2.05 -9.34
C LYS A 245 -19.53 -3.13 -9.26
#